data_AF-A0A645DQJ7-F1
#
_entry.id   AF-A0A645DQJ7-F1
#
_cell.length_a   1.000
_cell.length_b   1.000
_cell.length_c   1.000
_cell.angle_alpha   90.00
_cell.angle_beta   90.00
_cell.angle_gamma   90.00
#
_symmetry.space_group_name_H-M   'P 1'
#
loop_
_entity.id
_entity.type
_entity.pdbx_description
1 polymer ?
#
loop_
_entity_poly.entity_id
_entity_poly.type
_entity_poly.pdbx_seq_one_letter_code
_entity_poly.pdbx_strand_id
1 'polypeptide(L)'
;MSEGFVTASLLFCIGAMTIVGSLNAGLAGDNKMLFTKSVLDFVSSIMLSVSLGIGVLCSAAFVLVFQGAIVLLAQFIAPILTDSAIAEMTCAGSIMIIGLSLNILGLTKLKTANMLPALVVVPIVCYIFSILPFNI
;
A
#
# COMPACT_ATOMS: atom_id res chain seq x y z
N MET A 1 -5.26 -20.50 0.41
CA MET A 1 -3.88 -20.02 0.17
C MET A 1 -3.85 -18.66 -0.52
N SER A 2 -4.60 -18.44 -1.63
CA SER A 2 -4.57 -17.15 -2.33
C SER A 2 -5.15 -15.97 -1.53
N GLU A 3 -6.19 -16.19 -0.72
CA GLU A 3 -6.80 -15.11 0.06
C GLU A 3 -5.84 -14.53 1.12
N GLY A 4 -5.06 -15.38 1.79
CA GLY A 4 -4.05 -14.94 2.76
C GLY A 4 -2.91 -14.13 2.15
N PHE A 5 -2.47 -14.53 0.95
CA PHE A 5 -1.50 -13.78 0.16
C PHE A 5 -2.04 -12.39 -0.20
N VAL A 6 -3.21 -12.33 -0.85
CA VAL A 6 -3.80 -11.07 -1.32
C VAL A 6 -4.10 -10.11 -0.18
N THR A 7 -4.69 -10.61 0.92
CA THR A 7 -4.99 -9.82 2.11
C THR A 7 -3.74 -9.21 2.73
N ALA A 8 -2.66 -9.99 2.87
CA ALA A 8 -1.40 -9.48 3.40
C ALA A 8 -0.74 -8.46 2.45
N SER A 9 -0.74 -8.73 1.14
CA SER A 9 -0.15 -7.81 0.14
C SER A 9 -0.88 -6.47 0.12
N LEU A 10 -2.21 -6.50 0.21
CA LEU A 10 -3.02 -5.30 0.33
C LEU A 10 -2.68 -4.55 1.62
N LEU A 11 -2.71 -5.21 2.77
CA LEU A 11 -2.44 -4.56 4.06
C LEU A 11 -1.06 -3.86 4.05
N PHE A 12 -0.05 -4.49 3.47
CA PHE A 12 1.30 -3.92 3.38
C PHE A 12 1.43 -2.80 2.33
N CYS A 13 0.76 -2.91 1.17
CA CYS A 13 0.86 -1.93 0.08
C CYS A 13 -0.08 -0.72 0.20
N ILE A 14 -1.21 -0.84 0.90
CA ILE A 14 -2.25 0.21 0.98
C ILE A 14 -1.76 1.48 1.70
N GLY A 15 -0.75 1.38 2.57
CA GLY A 15 -0.29 2.51 3.36
C GLY A 15 0.33 3.62 2.51
N ALA A 16 -0.05 4.88 2.74
CA ALA A 16 0.64 6.03 2.17
C ALA A 16 2.14 6.06 2.54
N MET A 17 2.48 5.53 3.72
CA MET A 17 3.87 5.34 4.16
C MET A 17 4.66 4.39 3.25
N THR A 18 4.01 3.46 2.55
CA THR A 18 4.67 2.60 1.57
C THR A 18 5.22 3.44 0.42
N ILE A 19 4.46 4.41 -0.07
CA ILE A 19 4.84 5.20 -1.25
C ILE A 19 5.76 6.35 -0.84
N VAL A 20 5.39 7.12 0.20
CA VAL A 20 6.22 8.21 0.73
C VAL A 20 7.55 7.68 1.27
N GLY A 21 7.55 6.53 1.94
CA GLY A 21 8.78 5.87 2.41
C GLY A 21 9.68 5.42 1.27
N SER A 22 9.11 4.86 0.19
CA SER A 22 9.86 4.48 -1.03
C SER A 22 10.47 5.69 -1.73
N LEU A 23 9.69 6.77 -1.82
CA LEU A 23 10.10 8.02 -2.44
C LEU A 23 11.26 8.65 -1.66
N ASN A 24 11.12 8.74 -0.33
CA ASN A 24 12.13 9.34 0.53
C ASN A 24 13.44 8.55 0.53
N ALA A 25 13.35 7.22 0.48
CA ALA A 25 14.51 6.34 0.30
C ALA A 25 15.21 6.56 -1.06
N GLY A 26 14.44 6.72 -2.15
CA GLY A 26 14.98 6.91 -3.50
C GLY A 26 15.46 8.34 -3.82
N LEU A 27 14.88 9.37 -3.19
CA LEU A 27 15.19 10.78 -3.44
C LEU A 27 16.18 11.38 -2.44
N ALA A 28 15.92 11.19 -1.14
CA ALA A 28 16.69 11.81 -0.06
C ALA A 28 17.77 10.88 0.48
N GLY A 29 17.74 9.59 0.13
CA GLY A 29 18.58 8.56 0.75
C GLY A 29 18.27 8.33 2.23
N ASP A 30 17.21 8.95 2.77
CA ASP A 30 16.81 8.80 4.16
C ASP A 30 15.84 7.61 4.29
N ASN A 31 16.43 6.47 4.64
CA ASN A 31 15.76 5.19 4.80
C ASN A 31 15.02 5.03 6.13
N LYS A 32 15.02 6.03 7.02
CA LYS A 32 14.37 5.90 8.35
C LYS A 32 12.92 5.46 8.24
N MET A 33 12.15 6.09 7.35
CA MET A 33 10.74 5.72 7.14
C MET A 33 10.60 4.30 6.59
N LEU A 34 11.45 3.88 5.66
CA LEU A 34 11.42 2.54 5.09
C LEU A 34 11.78 1.46 6.14
N PHE A 35 12.74 1.77 7.03
CA PHE A 35 13.10 0.92 8.16
C PHE A 35 11.96 0.80 9.18
N THR A 36 11.34 1.92 9.57
CA THR A 36 10.18 1.89 10.47
C THR A 36 9.03 1.06 9.87
N LYS A 37 8.76 1.22 8.56
CA LYS A 37 7.77 0.42 7.84
C LYS A 37 8.11 -1.07 7.87
N SER A 38 9.37 -1.42 7.61
CA SER A 38 9.82 -2.83 7.60
C SER A 38 9.64 -3.50 8.95
N VAL A 39 9.87 -2.78 10.06
CA VAL A 39 9.61 -3.30 11.42
C VAL A 39 8.11 -3.50 11.66
N LEU A 40 7.26 -2.56 11.23
CA LEU A 40 5.81 -2.69 11.33
C LEU A 40 5.31 -3.89 10.51
N ASP A 41 5.77 -4.03 9.27
CA ASP A 41 5.39 -5.13 8.38
C ASP A 41 5.89 -6.48 8.93
N PHE A 42 7.06 -6.54 9.57
CA PHE A 42 7.55 -7.73 10.26
C PHE A 42 6.60 -8.17 11.39
N VAL A 43 6.25 -7.26 12.31
CA VAL A 43 5.33 -7.57 13.41
C VAL A 43 3.95 -7.98 12.88
N SER A 44 3.42 -7.24 11.90
CA SER A 44 2.14 -7.54 11.26
C SER A 44 2.15 -8.88 10.51
N SER A 45 3.25 -9.24 9.84
CA SER A 45 3.38 -10.51 9.12
C SER A 45 3.32 -11.72 10.04
N ILE A 46 3.91 -11.63 11.24
CA ILE A 46 3.82 -12.69 12.25
C ILE A 46 2.37 -12.87 12.69
N MET A 47 1.68 -11.78 13.01
CA MET A 47 0.26 -11.82 13.43
C MET A 47 -0.65 -12.37 12.32
N LEU A 48 -0.45 -11.91 11.07
CA LEU A 48 -1.24 -12.37 9.93
C LEU A 48 -0.91 -13.81 9.55
N SER A 49 0.33 -14.27 9.74
CA SER A 49 0.71 -15.66 9.46
C SER A 49 0.02 -16.65 10.38
N VAL A 50 -0.27 -16.26 11.63
CA VAL A 50 -1.05 -17.08 12.57
C VAL A 50 -2.51 -17.17 12.13
N SER A 51 -3.09 -16.07 11.63
CA SER A 51 -4.51 -15.99 11.27
C SER A 51 -4.82 -16.51 9.85
N LEU A 52 -3.96 -16.25 8.86
CA LEU A 52 -4.18 -16.56 7.44
C LEU A 52 -3.20 -17.62 6.89
N GLY A 53 -2.29 -18.12 7.71
CA GLY A 53 -1.39 -19.22 7.40
C GLY A 53 -0.23 -18.86 6.46
N ILE A 54 0.31 -19.87 5.78
CA ILE A 54 1.58 -19.79 5.02
C ILE A 54 1.53 -18.86 3.80
N GLY A 55 0.34 -18.39 3.41
CA GLY A 55 0.16 -17.47 2.28
C GLY A 55 0.80 -16.09 2.48
N VAL A 56 1.04 -15.69 3.73
CA VAL A 56 1.67 -14.40 4.08
C VAL A 56 3.14 -14.34 3.64
N LEU A 57 3.85 -15.47 3.67
CA LEU A 57 5.25 -15.57 3.26
C LEU A 57 5.45 -15.20 1.79
N CYS A 58 4.53 -15.59 0.90
CA CYS A 58 4.57 -15.19 -0.50
C CYS A 58 4.38 -13.67 -0.68
N SER A 59 3.68 -12.99 0.23
CA SER A 59 3.42 -11.55 0.14
C SER A 59 4.71 -10.72 0.23
N ALA A 60 5.71 -11.20 0.98
CA ALA A 60 7.00 -10.51 1.10
C ALA A 60 7.68 -10.30 -0.26
N ALA A 61 7.60 -11.29 -1.16
CA ALA A 61 8.14 -11.16 -2.51
C ALA A 61 7.42 -10.08 -3.33
N PHE A 62 6.09 -10.01 -3.23
CA PHE A 62 5.30 -8.98 -3.92
C PHE A 62 5.61 -7.57 -3.40
N VAL A 63 5.67 -7.40 -2.08
CA VAL A 63 6.00 -6.11 -1.45
C VAL A 63 7.41 -5.66 -1.85
N LEU A 64 8.37 -6.58 -1.88
CA LEU A 64 9.76 -6.26 -2.25
C LEU A 64 9.85 -5.80 -3.72
N VAL A 65 9.17 -6.49 -4.64
CA VAL A 65 9.12 -6.08 -6.05
C VAL A 65 8.41 -4.73 -6.21
N PHE A 66 7.26 -4.55 -5.56
CA PHE A 66 6.46 -3.33 -5.69
C PHE A 66 7.17 -2.11 -5.10
N GLN A 67 7.64 -2.22 -3.87
CA GLN A 67 8.30 -1.13 -3.15
C GLN A 67 9.69 -0.85 -3.75
N GLY A 68 10.45 -1.90 -4.09
CA GLY A 68 11.75 -1.77 -4.74
C GLY A 68 11.66 -1.12 -6.13
N ALA A 69 10.63 -1.43 -6.91
CA ALA A 69 10.37 -0.74 -8.17
C ALA A 69 10.11 0.77 -7.96
N ILE A 70 9.32 1.13 -6.95
CA ILE A 70 9.04 2.55 -6.64
C ILE A 70 10.31 3.28 -6.20
N VAL A 71 11.18 2.65 -5.39
CA VAL A 71 12.47 3.25 -4.98
C VAL A 71 13.35 3.53 -6.19
N LEU A 72 13.45 2.60 -7.14
CA LEU A 72 14.23 2.76 -8.38
C LEU A 72 13.66 3.86 -9.30
N LEU A 73 12.33 4.00 -9.35
CA LEU A 73 11.62 4.99 -10.16
C LEU A 73 11.28 6.29 -9.41
N ALA A 74 11.78 6.46 -8.18
CA ALA A 74 11.39 7.55 -7.29
C ALA A 74 11.61 8.95 -7.92
N GLN A 75 12.68 9.12 -8.70
CA GLN A 75 12.97 10.39 -9.39
C GLN A 75 11.90 10.81 -10.40
N PHE A 76 11.21 9.86 -11.04
CA PHE A 76 10.12 10.14 -12.00
C PHE A 76 8.76 10.27 -11.31
N ILE A 77 8.58 9.59 -10.17
CA ILE A 77 7.32 9.53 -9.41
C ILE A 77 7.21 10.70 -8.42
N ALA A 78 8.33 11.30 -8.01
CA ALA A 78 8.40 12.48 -7.15
C ALA A 78 7.42 13.62 -7.51
N PRO A 79 7.36 14.11 -8.76
CA PRO A 79 6.46 15.19 -9.12
C PRO A 79 4.97 14.79 -9.20
N ILE A 80 4.66 13.48 -9.19
CA ILE A 80 3.29 12.96 -9.27
C ILE A 80 2.65 12.85 -7.88
N LEU A 81 3.46 12.76 -6.82
CA LEU A 81 2.97 12.70 -5.44
C LEU A 81 2.88 14.11 -4.83
N THR A 82 1.71 14.74 -4.98
CA THR A 82 1.37 15.92 -4.20
C THR A 82 0.90 15.54 -2.79
N ASP A 83 1.03 16.45 -1.82
CA ASP A 83 0.52 16.22 -0.46
C ASP A 83 -0.98 15.89 -0.44
N SER A 84 -1.75 16.48 -1.37
CA SER A 84 -3.16 16.16 -1.58
C SER A 84 -3.37 14.70 -2.03
N ALA A 85 -2.56 14.20 -2.96
CA ALA A 85 -2.66 12.80 -3.41
C ALA A 85 -2.32 11.82 -2.28
N ILE A 86 -1.33 12.15 -1.43
CA ILE A 86 -0.96 11.34 -0.26
C ILE A 86 -2.11 11.30 0.75
N ALA A 87 -2.78 12.42 0.99
CA ALA A 87 -3.93 12.50 1.90
C ALA A 87 -5.10 11.63 1.40
N GLU A 88 -5.46 11.73 0.11
CA GLU A 88 -6.52 10.92 -0.51
C GLU A 88 -6.19 9.42 -0.49
N MET A 89 -4.93 9.05 -0.75
CA MET A 89 -4.49 7.66 -0.63
C MET A 89 -4.56 7.14 0.80
N THR A 90 -4.20 7.97 1.78
CA THR A 90 -4.31 7.60 3.21
C THR A 90 -5.76 7.39 3.61
N CYS A 91 -6.65 8.30 3.17
CA CYS A 91 -8.08 8.22 3.43
C CYS A 91 -8.68 6.94 2.83
N ALA A 92 -8.49 6.72 1.53
CA ALA A 92 -8.94 5.50 0.84
C ALA A 92 -8.34 4.23 1.45
N GLY A 93 -7.06 4.28 1.82
CA GLY A 93 -6.38 3.14 2.42
C GLY A 93 -6.90 2.77 3.80
N SER A 94 -7.20 3.76 4.65
CA SER A 94 -7.82 3.54 5.96
C SER A 94 -9.18 2.83 5.86
N ILE A 95 -10.00 3.20 4.86
CA ILE A 95 -11.29 2.56 4.58
C ILE A 95 -11.09 1.10 4.14
N MET A 96 -10.08 0.82 3.31
CA MET A 96 -9.73 -0.55 2.94
C MET A 96 -9.28 -1.38 4.14
N ILE A 97 -8.49 -0.82 5.06
CA ILE A 97 -8.04 -1.52 6.27
C ILE A 97 -9.23 -1.89 7.15
N ILE A 98 -10.22 -1.00 7.29
CA ILE A 98 -11.46 -1.29 8.02
C ILE A 98 -12.23 -2.44 7.33
N GLY A 99 -12.41 -2.37 6.02
CA GLY A 99 -13.04 -3.46 5.24
C GLY A 99 -12.30 -4.79 5.37
N LEU A 100 -10.97 -4.76 5.36
CA LEU A 100 -10.12 -5.95 5.53
C LEU A 100 -10.27 -6.56 6.92
N SER A 101 -10.32 -5.72 7.94
CA SER A 101 -10.50 -6.14 9.33
C SER A 101 -11.85 -6.85 9.51
N LEU A 102 -12.93 -6.31 8.92
CA LEU A 102 -14.26 -6.93 8.90
C LEU A 102 -14.30 -8.24 8.11
N ASN A 103 -13.46 -8.37 7.07
CA ASN A 103 -13.32 -9.59 6.29
C ASN A 103 -12.61 -10.70 7.09
N ILE A 104 -11.55 -10.34 7.84
CA ILE A 104 -10.84 -11.25 8.75
C ILE A 104 -11.77 -11.72 9.89
N LEU A 105 -12.67 -10.86 10.36
CA LEU A 105 -13.71 -11.19 11.34
C LEU A 105 -14.84 -12.08 10.80
N GLY A 106 -14.88 -12.36 9.49
CA GLY A 106 -15.89 -13.22 8.86
C GLY A 106 -17.28 -12.60 8.72
N LEU A 107 -17.44 -11.31 9.03
CA LEU A 107 -18.73 -10.59 8.98
C LEU A 107 -19.08 -10.11 7.56
N THR A 108 -18.10 -10.00 6.66
CA THR A 108 -18.31 -9.61 5.25
C THR A 108 -17.38 -10.40 4.31
N LYS A 109 -17.92 -10.96 3.21
CA LYS A 109 -17.12 -11.58 2.13
C LYS A 109 -16.76 -10.55 1.07
N LEU A 110 -15.86 -9.63 1.40
CA LEU A 110 -15.26 -8.75 0.40
C LEU A 110 -14.27 -9.55 -0.43
N LYS A 111 -14.43 -9.53 -1.76
CA LYS A 111 -13.40 -10.03 -2.70
C LYS A 111 -12.24 -9.05 -2.68
N THR A 112 -11.35 -9.17 -1.69
CA THR A 112 -10.20 -8.28 -1.46
C THR A 112 -9.30 -8.18 -2.70
N ALA A 113 -9.22 -9.25 -3.51
CA ALA A 113 -8.48 -9.27 -4.77
C ALA A 113 -8.93 -8.21 -5.80
N ASN A 114 -10.21 -7.83 -5.81
CA ASN A 114 -10.72 -6.80 -6.73
C ASN A 114 -10.48 -5.36 -6.25
N MET A 115 -9.92 -5.16 -5.05
CA MET A 115 -9.54 -3.84 -4.52
C MET A 115 -8.06 -3.49 -4.77
N LEU A 116 -7.23 -4.47 -5.15
CA LEU A 116 -5.84 -4.26 -5.58
C LEU A 116 -5.72 -3.29 -6.77
N PRO A 117 -6.58 -3.39 -7.82
CA PRO A 117 -6.57 -2.43 -8.92
C PRO A 117 -6.96 -1.01 -8.46
N ALA A 118 -7.83 -0.88 -7.45
CA ALA A 118 -8.26 0.42 -6.94
C ALA A 118 -7.07 1.20 -6.35
N LEU A 119 -6.11 0.53 -5.70
CA LEU A 119 -4.93 1.19 -5.14
C LEU A 119 -3.98 1.76 -6.19
N VAL A 120 -3.89 1.10 -7.35
CA VAL A 120 -3.09 1.55 -8.50
C VAL A 120 -3.85 2.60 -9.32
N VAL A 121 -5.18 2.48 -9.38
CA VAL A 121 -6.04 3.45 -10.07
C VAL A 121 -6.11 4.78 -9.32
N VAL A 122 -6.06 4.82 -7.98
CA VAL A 122 -6.09 6.08 -7.20
C VAL A 122 -4.98 7.08 -7.58
N PRO A 123 -3.69 6.73 -7.64
CA PRO A 123 -2.65 7.67 -8.06
C PRO A 123 -2.80 8.08 -9.54
N ILE A 124 -3.31 7.20 -10.40
CA ILE A 124 -3.58 7.50 -11.82
C ILE A 124 -4.77 8.45 -11.97
N VAL A 125 -5.82 8.27 -11.16
CA VAL A 125 -7.00 9.14 -11.12
C VAL A 125 -6.67 10.48 -10.47
N CYS A 126 -5.83 10.51 -9.41
CA CYS A 126 -5.30 11.76 -8.85
C CYS A 126 -4.42 12.51 -9.85
N TYR A 127 -3.61 11.81 -10.66
CA TYR A 127 -2.85 12.44 -11.74
C TYR A 127 -3.78 13.02 -12.82
N ILE A 128 -4.83 12.28 -13.21
CA ILE A 128 -5.90 12.77 -14.09
C ILE A 128 -6.66 13.95 -13.47
N PHE A 129 -6.91 13.96 -12.16
CA PHE A 129 -7.58 15.06 -11.48
C PHE A 129 -6.68 16.27 -11.32
N SER A 130 -5.37 16.07 -11.14
CA SER A 130 -4.39 17.16 -11.08
C SER A 130 -4.19 17.84 -12.44
N ILE A 131 -4.48 17.17 -13.56
CA ILE A 131 -4.46 17.77 -14.91
C ILE A 131 -5.77 18.53 -15.22
N LEU A 132 -6.84 18.26 -14.46
CA LEU A 132 -8.16 18.87 -14.63
C LEU A 132 -8.29 20.04 -13.63
N PRO A 133 -8.20 21.30 -14.08
CA PRO A 133 -8.26 22.46 -13.21
C PRO A 133 -9.69 22.63 -12.69
N PHE A 134 -10.03 21.97 -11.58
CA PHE A 134 -11.21 22.32 -10.81
C PHE A 134 -10.79 23.03 -9.53
N ASN A 135 -10.63 24.34 -9.71
CA ASN A 135 -10.64 25.36 -8.67
C ASN A 135 -11.92 25.22 -7.82
N ILE A 136 -11.78 24.75 -6.59
CA ILE A 136 -12.67 25.01 -5.45
C ILE A 136 -11.82 25.19 -4.21
#